data_AF-A0AAJ2FZR6-F1
#
_entry.id   AF-A0AAJ2FZR6-F1
#
_cell.length_a   1.000
_cell.length_b   1.000
_cell.length_c   1.000
_cell.angle_alpha   90.00
_cell.angle_beta   90.00
_cell.angle_gamma   90.00
#
_symmetry.space_group_name_H-M   'P 1'
#
loop_
_entity.id
_entity.type
_entity.pdbx_description
1 polymer ?
#
loop_
_entity_poly.entity_id
_entity_poly.type
_entity_poly.pdbx_seq_one_letter_code
_entity_poly.pdbx_strand_id
1 'polypeptide(L)'
;MLADDTEIASLWLRAKPSVGEYIWLTGNAGEAARAEHGTSSFTVQEVAHWVNAAWSPGTHTGDPIHTLAVYVEPTQCPESVANE
;
A
#
# COMPACT_ATOMS: atom_id res chain seq x y z
N MET A 1 16.67 2.18 9.25
CA MET A 1 15.57 3.06 9.70
C MET A 1 14.85 3.44 8.43
N LEU A 2 13.57 3.05 8.27
CA LEU A 2 12.80 3.44 7.08
C LEU A 2 12.77 4.97 7.03
N ALA A 3 13.04 5.55 5.87
CA ALA A 3 13.35 6.98 5.75
C ALA A 3 12.11 7.90 5.94
N ASP A 4 10.91 7.32 5.81
CA ASP A 4 9.62 8.00 5.91
C ASP A 4 8.56 6.96 6.36
N ASP A 5 7.79 7.28 7.40
CA ASP A 5 6.71 6.48 7.97
C ASP A 5 5.32 7.06 7.70
N THR A 6 5.21 8.03 6.78
CA THR A 6 3.95 8.63 6.36
C THR A 6 2.98 7.59 5.80
N GLU A 7 1.77 7.51 6.35
CA GLU A 7 0.71 6.64 5.81
C GLU A 7 0.17 7.21 4.49
N ILE A 8 0.29 6.43 3.41
CA ILE A 8 -0.24 6.80 2.09
C ILE A 8 -1.73 6.46 1.97
N ALA A 9 -2.12 5.25 2.41
CA ALA A 9 -3.49 4.77 2.35
C ALA A 9 -3.73 3.55 3.24
N SER A 10 -4.96 3.41 3.71
CA SER A 10 -5.49 2.21 4.36
C SER A 10 -6.39 1.42 3.40
N LEU A 11 -6.09 0.13 3.19
CA LEU A 11 -6.73 -0.71 2.18
C LEU A 11 -7.21 -2.05 2.74
N TRP A 12 -8.30 -2.56 2.17
CA TRP A 12 -8.73 -3.94 2.35
C TRP A 12 -8.30 -4.79 1.16
N LEU A 13 -7.43 -5.76 1.40
CA LEU A 13 -6.90 -6.63 0.36
C LEU A 13 -7.44 -8.04 0.51
N ARG A 14 -7.76 -8.66 -0.63
CA ARG A 14 -8.17 -10.07 -0.67
C ARG A 14 -7.02 -11.02 -0.31
N ALA A 15 -5.80 -10.63 -0.66
CA ALA A 15 -4.59 -11.41 -0.41
C ALA A 15 -3.45 -10.47 -0.01
N LYS A 16 -2.50 -11.01 0.75
CA LYS A 16 -1.26 -10.31 1.09
C LYS A 16 -0.44 -10.05 -0.18
N PRO A 17 0.03 -8.82 -0.43
CA PRO A 17 0.92 -8.55 -1.55
C PRO A 17 2.32 -9.13 -1.30
N SER A 18 3.05 -9.36 -2.38
CA SER A 18 4.44 -9.82 -2.34
C SER A 18 5.43 -8.67 -2.55
N VAL A 19 6.64 -8.79 -2.02
CA VAL A 19 7.73 -7.84 -2.34
C VAL A 19 7.98 -7.85 -3.84
N GLY A 20 8.10 -6.66 -4.43
CA GLY A 20 8.24 -6.43 -5.87
C GLY A 20 6.90 -6.33 -6.63
N GLU A 21 5.75 -6.60 -5.99
CA GLU A 21 4.45 -6.31 -6.60
C GLU A 21 4.15 -4.81 -6.61
N TYR A 22 3.20 -4.41 -7.44
CA TYR A 22 2.73 -3.04 -7.54
C TYR A 22 1.37 -2.86 -6.87
N ILE A 23 1.22 -1.79 -6.10
CA ILE A 23 -0.06 -1.30 -5.61
C ILE A 23 -0.44 -0.06 -6.41
N TRP A 24 -1.59 -0.13 -7.07
CA TRP A 24 -2.18 0.98 -7.81
C TRP A 24 -3.38 1.55 -7.06
N LEU A 25 -3.27 2.80 -6.63
CA LEU A 25 -4.40 3.55 -6.06
C LEU A 25 -5.21 4.19 -7.18
N THR A 26 -6.53 4.04 -7.13
CA THR A 26 -7.45 4.56 -8.14
C THR A 26 -8.51 5.47 -7.50
N GLY A 27 -9.27 6.18 -8.33
CA GLY A 27 -10.26 7.16 -7.88
C GLY A 27 -9.64 8.27 -7.02
N ASN A 28 -10.39 8.74 -6.02
CA ASN A 28 -9.98 9.85 -5.16
C ASN A 28 -8.65 9.57 -4.42
N ALA A 29 -8.41 8.32 -3.99
CA ALA A 29 -7.16 7.95 -3.34
C ALA A 29 -5.97 8.04 -4.30
N GLY A 30 -6.15 7.64 -5.57
CA GLY A 30 -5.13 7.78 -6.60
C GLY A 30 -4.86 9.25 -6.98
N GLU A 31 -5.89 10.10 -6.97
CA GLU A 31 -5.73 11.54 -7.20
C GLU A 31 -4.96 12.22 -6.07
N ALA A 32 -5.29 11.92 -4.80
CA ALA A 32 -4.57 12.41 -3.63
C ALA A 32 -3.11 11.96 -3.64
N ALA A 33 -2.86 10.67 -3.88
CA ALA A 33 -1.51 10.12 -3.96
C ALA A 33 -0.67 10.79 -5.06
N ARG A 34 -1.25 11.08 -6.24
CA ARG A 34 -0.55 11.82 -7.30
C ARG A 34 -0.21 13.25 -6.89
N ALA A 35 -1.10 13.93 -6.19
CA ALA A 35 -0.88 15.30 -5.74
C ALA A 35 0.24 15.38 -4.68
N GLU A 36 0.34 14.38 -3.82
CA GLU A 36 1.30 14.36 -2.70
C GLU A 36 2.65 13.71 -3.07
N HIS A 37 2.63 12.62 -3.83
CA HIS A 37 3.82 11.80 -4.11
C HIS A 37 4.22 11.78 -5.59
N GLY A 38 3.51 12.50 -6.46
CA GLY A 38 3.78 12.56 -7.90
C GLY A 38 3.39 11.29 -8.70
N THR A 39 2.86 10.27 -8.03
CA THR A 39 2.40 9.02 -8.65
C THR A 39 1.22 8.41 -7.89
N SER A 40 0.44 7.56 -8.56
CA SER A 40 -0.59 6.72 -7.92
C SER A 40 -0.17 5.26 -7.82
N SER A 41 1.09 4.96 -8.11
CA SER A 41 1.63 3.61 -8.17
C SER A 41 2.87 3.46 -7.33
N PHE A 42 2.91 2.36 -6.59
CA PHE A 42 3.95 2.11 -5.62
C PHE A 42 4.43 0.66 -5.72
N THR A 43 5.74 0.46 -5.60
CA THR A 43 6.34 -0.88 -5.53
C THR A 43 6.46 -1.31 -4.08
N VAL A 44 6.05 -2.53 -3.79
CA VAL A 44 6.16 -3.11 -2.45
C VAL A 44 7.61 -3.47 -2.15
N GLN A 45 8.17 -2.87 -1.12
CA GLN A 45 9.54 -3.12 -0.68
C GLN A 45 9.59 -4.10 0.49
N GLU A 46 8.71 -3.94 1.47
CA GLU A 46 8.64 -4.81 2.64
C GLU A 46 7.19 -5.07 3.06
N VAL A 47 6.95 -6.25 3.62
CA VAL A 47 5.62 -6.65 4.11
C VAL A 47 5.75 -7.27 5.49
N ALA A 48 5.21 -6.59 6.49
CA ALA A 48 4.96 -7.16 7.81
C ALA A 48 3.51 -7.66 7.89
N HIS A 49 3.33 -8.87 8.41
CA HIS A 49 2.04 -9.55 8.49
C HIS A 49 1.88 -10.22 9.85
N TRP A 50 0.75 -9.98 10.51
CA TRP A 50 0.40 -10.62 11.76
C TRP A 50 -1.10 -10.95 11.82
N VAL A 51 -1.44 -11.83 12.76
CA VAL A 51 -2.82 -12.15 13.10
C VAL A 51 -3.26 -11.23 14.22
N ASN A 52 -4.46 -10.65 14.10
CA ASN A 52 -5.05 -9.87 15.16
C ASN A 52 -5.43 -10.78 16.33
N ALA A 53 -4.74 -10.64 17.47
CA ALA A 53 -4.97 -11.47 18.65
C ALA A 53 -6.35 -11.26 19.29
N ALA A 54 -7.00 -10.12 19.04
CA ALA A 54 -8.34 -9.81 19.53
C ALA A 54 -9.45 -10.37 18.62
N TRP A 55 -9.11 -10.89 17.44
CA TRP A 55 -10.11 -11.44 16.54
C TRP A 55 -10.68 -12.74 17.10
N SER A 56 -12.01 -12.83 17.14
CA SER A 56 -12.72 -14.06 17.48
C SER A 56 -13.88 -14.30 16.51
N PRO A 57 -14.19 -15.56 16.16
CA PRO A 57 -15.36 -15.88 15.35
C PRO A 57 -16.69 -15.42 15.99
N GLY A 58 -16.73 -15.31 17.32
CA GLY A 58 -17.94 -14.96 18.08
C GLY A 58 -18.23 -13.47 18.16
N THR A 59 -17.24 -12.62 17.87
CA THR A 59 -17.34 -11.16 17.90
C THR A 59 -17.08 -10.60 16.52
N HIS A 60 -17.83 -11.06 15.51
CA HIS A 60 -17.68 -10.65 14.11
C HIS A 60 -17.97 -9.13 13.94
N THR A 61 -17.06 -8.28 14.43
CA THR A 61 -17.16 -6.80 14.50
C THR A 61 -16.82 -6.14 13.17
N GLY A 62 -16.43 -6.93 12.17
CA GLY A 62 -15.97 -6.44 10.88
C GLY A 62 -14.47 -6.20 10.80
N ASP A 63 -13.71 -6.47 11.86
CA ASP A 63 -12.25 -6.37 11.84
C ASP A 63 -11.60 -7.56 11.13
N PRO A 64 -10.52 -7.35 10.36
CA PRO A 64 -9.86 -8.43 9.65
C PRO A 64 -9.07 -9.32 10.63
N ILE A 65 -9.06 -10.63 10.35
CA ILE A 65 -8.23 -11.62 11.07
C ILE A 65 -6.74 -11.28 10.90
N HIS A 66 -6.37 -10.84 9.70
CA HIS A 66 -5.00 -10.55 9.32
C HIS A 66 -4.80 -9.05 9.15
N THR A 67 -3.74 -8.53 9.73
CA THR A 67 -3.33 -7.13 9.57
C THR A 67 -1.96 -7.10 8.90
N LEU A 68 -1.77 -6.09 8.05
CA LEU A 68 -0.55 -5.90 7.28
C LEU A 68 -0.05 -4.47 7.45
N ALA A 69 1.27 -4.32 7.54
CA ALA A 69 1.96 -3.07 7.25
C ALA A 69 2.83 -3.30 6.02
N VAL A 70 2.63 -2.48 5.00
CA VAL A 70 3.31 -2.62 3.71
C VAL A 70 4.12 -1.36 3.50
N TYR A 71 5.45 -1.50 3.47
CA TYR A 71 6.33 -0.42 3.06
C TYR A 71 6.43 -0.41 1.54
N VAL A 72 6.22 0.76 0.95
CA VAL A 72 6.20 0.93 -0.50
C VAL A 72 7.02 2.14 -0.91
N GLU A 73 7.52 2.12 -2.13
CA GLU A 73 8.19 3.26 -2.73
C GLU A 73 7.42 3.76 -3.95
N PRO A 74 7.33 5.09 -4.17
CA PRO A 74 6.79 5.65 -5.40
C PRO A 74 7.48 5.02 -6.61
N THR A 75 6.73 4.45 -7.54
CA THR A 75 7.33 4.05 -8.81
C THR A 75 7.84 5.31 -9.49
N GLN A 76 9.12 5.34 -9.84
CA GLN A 76 9.61 6.38 -10.71
C GLN A 76 8.83 6.29 -12.02
N CYS A 77 8.09 7.36 -12.34
CA CYS A 77 7.65 7.55 -13.71
C CYS A 77 8.96 7.56 -14.52
N PRO A 78 9.15 6.70 -15.53
CA PRO A 78 10.26 6.90 -16.43
C PRO A 78 10.14 8.35 -16.88
N GLU A 79 11.17 9.16 -16.62
CA GLU A 79 11.27 10.46 -17.27
C GLU A 79 10.94 10.19 -18.72
N SER A 80 9.93 10.90 -19.22
CA SER A 80 9.44 10.78 -20.58
C SER A 80 10.62 10.46 -21.49
N VAL A 81 10.47 9.47 -22.36
CA VAL A 81 11.32 9.34 -23.54
C VAL A 81 11.29 10.70 -24.27
N ALA A 82 12.17 11.58 -23.84
CA ALA A 82 12.52 12.83 -24.45
C ALA A 82 13.57 12.42 -25.47
N ASN A 83 13.10 12.01 -26.64
CA ASN A 83 13.81 11.70 -27.88
C ASN A 83 12.72 11.24 -28.86
N GLU A 84 12.38 11.88 -29.97
CA GLU A 84 12.94 12.99 -30.78
C GLU A 84 11.78 13.66 -31.53
#